data_AF-A0A1S3HH42-F1
#
_entry.id   AF-A0A1S3HH42-F1
#
_cell.length_a   1.000
_cell.length_b   1.000
_cell.length_c   1.000
_cell.angle_alpha   90.00
_cell.angle_beta   90.00
_cell.angle_gamma   90.00
#
_symmetry.space_group_name_H-M   'P 1'
#
loop_
_entity.id
_entity.type
_entity.pdbx_description
1 polymer ?
#
loop_
_entity_poly.entity_id
_entity_poly.type
_entity_poly.pdbx_seq_one_letter_code
_entity_poly.pdbx_strand_id
1 'polypeptide(L)'
;MGLLPLLVLVLMVCVSVIDSQDSCNPNPCLNGGTCTMSPEHALQCTCTNHYSGYYCTVGRCGENGVCMYERLRLHVPQRNERCDEIYGYLCVCKNGYDGDGFNCTRSVRCGENAVCIYGAFGLYVSSMNERCDEKSGYYCACDYDYEGDGFNCTKKTNKSPK
;
A
#
# COMPACT_ATOMS: atom_id res chain seq x y z
N MET A 1 -6.12 -45.54 -49.65
CA MET A 1 -5.59 -44.16 -49.61
C MET A 1 -6.49 -43.34 -48.67
N GLY A 2 -6.52 -43.63 -47.37
CA GLY A 2 -5.50 -43.26 -46.39
C GLY A 2 -6.10 -42.19 -45.47
N LEU A 3 -6.99 -42.58 -44.54
CA LEU A 3 -7.45 -41.72 -43.42
C LEU A 3 -6.42 -41.69 -42.27
N LEU A 4 -5.54 -42.72 -42.21
CA LEU A 4 -4.38 -42.77 -41.32
C LEU A 4 -3.46 -41.53 -41.42
N PRO A 5 -3.03 -41.05 -42.60
CA PRO A 5 -2.18 -39.86 -42.70
C PRO A 5 -2.88 -38.58 -42.24
N LEU A 6 -4.20 -38.46 -42.39
CA LEU A 6 -4.95 -37.29 -41.89
C LEU A 6 -5.07 -37.33 -40.36
N LEU A 7 -5.32 -38.50 -39.76
CA LEU A 7 -5.34 -38.70 -38.32
C LEU A 7 -3.94 -38.46 -37.69
N VAL A 8 -2.88 -38.89 -38.38
CA VAL A 8 -1.49 -38.60 -38.01
C VAL A 8 -1.19 -37.10 -38.14
N LEU A 9 -1.68 -36.41 -39.18
CA LEU A 9 -1.57 -34.95 -39.31
C LEU A 9 -2.33 -34.22 -38.20
N VAL A 10 -3.54 -34.65 -37.84
CA VAL A 10 -4.32 -34.07 -36.73
C VAL A 10 -3.60 -34.32 -35.40
N LEU A 11 -3.07 -35.52 -35.17
CA LEU A 11 -2.25 -35.85 -34.00
C LEU A 11 -0.94 -35.04 -33.94
N MET A 12 -0.26 -34.83 -35.07
CA MET A 12 0.94 -33.99 -35.17
C MET A 12 0.62 -32.50 -35.00
N VAL A 13 -0.57 -32.06 -35.41
CA VAL A 13 -1.08 -30.70 -35.15
C VAL A 13 -1.47 -30.55 -33.66
N CYS A 14 -2.19 -31.48 -33.05
CA CYS A 14 -2.51 -31.37 -31.63
C CYS A 14 -1.33 -31.68 -30.69
N VAL A 15 -0.26 -32.33 -31.18
CA VAL A 15 1.03 -32.46 -30.46
C VAL A 15 1.96 -31.25 -30.68
N SER A 16 1.73 -30.40 -31.68
CA SER A 16 2.51 -29.16 -31.88
C SER A 16 1.88 -27.91 -31.27
N VAL A 17 0.63 -27.98 -30.79
CA VAL A 17 0.05 -26.96 -29.88
C VAL A 17 0.32 -27.35 -28.42
N ILE A 18 1.54 -27.80 -28.11
CA ILE A 18 2.05 -27.63 -26.75
C ILE A 18 2.48 -26.17 -26.71
N ASP A 19 1.52 -25.31 -26.37
CA ASP A 19 1.74 -23.89 -26.09
C ASP A 19 2.98 -23.82 -25.20
N SER A 20 4.09 -23.33 -25.75
CA SER A 20 5.16 -22.78 -24.94
C SER A 20 4.57 -21.50 -24.36
N GLN A 21 3.64 -21.68 -23.41
CA GLN A 21 3.03 -20.60 -22.68
C GLN A 21 4.19 -20.01 -21.90
N ASP A 22 4.75 -18.94 -22.45
CA ASP A 22 5.72 -18.14 -21.74
C ASP A 22 4.99 -17.63 -20.51
N SER A 23 5.14 -18.33 -19.39
CA SER A 23 4.48 -18.00 -18.12
C SER A 23 4.82 -16.59 -17.64
N CYS A 24 5.83 -15.95 -18.25
CA CYS A 24 6.21 -14.57 -18.00
C CYS A 24 5.57 -13.55 -18.96
N ASN A 25 4.72 -13.97 -19.91
CA ASN A 25 4.07 -13.08 -20.86
C ASN A 25 2.53 -13.28 -20.91
N PRO A 26 1.75 -12.36 -20.33
CA PRO A 26 2.17 -11.10 -19.69
C PRO A 26 2.87 -11.33 -18.33
N ASN A 27 3.72 -10.38 -17.89
CA ASN A 27 4.47 -10.50 -16.63
C ASN A 27 3.52 -10.65 -15.43
N PRO A 28 3.52 -11.81 -14.74
CA PRO A 28 2.62 -12.09 -13.63
C PRO A 28 3.13 -11.55 -12.28
N CYS A 29 4.38 -11.10 -12.20
CA CYS A 29 4.96 -10.56 -10.98
C CYS A 29 4.47 -9.12 -10.76
N LEU A 30 3.87 -8.84 -9.60
CA LEU A 30 3.36 -7.51 -9.26
C LEU A 30 4.45 -6.60 -8.70
N ASN A 31 4.10 -5.34 -8.45
CA ASN A 31 4.94 -4.35 -7.77
C ASN A 31 6.34 -4.17 -8.39
N GLY A 32 6.40 -4.23 -9.73
CA GLY A 32 7.63 -4.10 -10.49
C GLY A 32 8.54 -5.33 -10.43
N GLY A 33 8.04 -6.46 -9.95
CA GLY A 33 8.76 -7.73 -9.94
C GLY A 33 9.14 -8.18 -11.36
N THR A 34 10.29 -8.81 -11.48
CA THR A 34 10.79 -9.35 -12.75
C THR A 34 10.48 -10.84 -12.82
N CYS A 35 9.80 -11.27 -13.88
CA CYS A 35 9.55 -12.69 -14.14
C CYS A 35 10.69 -13.32 -14.93
N THR A 36 11.07 -14.51 -14.50
CA THR A 36 12.05 -15.38 -15.19
C THR A 36 11.53 -16.81 -15.21
N MET A 37 11.86 -17.57 -16.25
CA MET A 37 11.63 -19.01 -16.28
C MET A 37 12.83 -19.73 -15.66
N SER A 38 12.57 -20.59 -14.67
CA SER A 38 13.60 -21.45 -14.10
C SER A 38 14.05 -22.52 -15.11
N PRO A 39 15.20 -23.20 -14.86
CA PRO A 39 15.65 -24.31 -15.70
C PRO A 39 14.65 -25.48 -15.80
N GLU A 40 13.70 -25.57 -14.87
CA GLU A 40 12.63 -26.58 -14.83
C GLU A 40 11.34 -26.09 -15.53
N HIS A 41 11.40 -24.96 -16.26
CA HIS A 41 10.23 -24.28 -16.83
C HIS A 41 9.19 -23.83 -15.78
N ALA A 42 9.63 -23.54 -14.55
CA ALA A 42 8.75 -22.94 -13.55
C ALA A 42 8.86 -21.41 -13.58
N LEU A 43 7.73 -20.72 -13.40
CA LEU A 43 7.68 -19.27 -13.21
C LEU A 43 8.38 -18.89 -11.90
N GLN A 44 9.29 -17.92 -11.97
CA GLN A 44 9.98 -17.37 -10.82
C GLN A 44 9.98 -15.83 -10.86
N CYS A 45 9.40 -15.23 -9.82
CA CYS A 45 9.44 -13.78 -9.62
C CYS A 45 10.63 -13.36 -8.75
N THR A 46 11.37 -12.37 -9.25
CA THR A 46 12.33 -11.60 -8.46
C THR A 46 11.67 -10.31 -8.02
N CYS A 47 11.43 -10.15 -6.72
CA CYS A 47 10.70 -9.00 -6.17
C CYS A 47 11.60 -7.79 -5.92
N THR A 48 11.00 -6.61 -6.05
CA THR A 48 11.59 -5.32 -5.67
C THR A 48 11.62 -5.18 -4.15
N ASN A 49 12.36 -4.17 -3.65
CA ASN A 49 12.49 -3.95 -2.21
C ASN A 49 11.12 -3.83 -1.53
N HIS A 50 11.04 -4.35 -0.31
CA HIS A 50 9.85 -4.41 0.55
C HIS A 50 8.77 -5.42 0.15
N TYR A 51 8.82 -6.00 -1.05
CA TYR A 51 7.88 -7.01 -1.53
C TYR A 51 8.47 -8.42 -1.55
N SER A 52 7.59 -9.41 -1.40
CA SER A 52 7.94 -10.83 -1.34
C SER A 52 6.76 -11.70 -1.78
N GLY A 53 6.95 -13.03 -1.74
CA GLY A 53 5.96 -14.00 -2.16
C GLY A 53 6.05 -14.35 -3.64
N TYR A 54 5.24 -15.33 -4.06
CA TYR A 54 5.35 -15.93 -5.38
C TYR A 54 5.09 -14.93 -6.52
N TYR A 55 4.21 -13.95 -6.30
CA TYR A 55 3.88 -12.89 -7.26
C TYR A 55 4.24 -11.48 -6.76
N CYS A 56 5.12 -11.35 -5.76
CA CYS A 56 5.54 -10.04 -5.20
C CYS A 56 4.39 -9.19 -4.62
N THR A 57 3.41 -9.83 -3.99
CA THR A 57 2.22 -9.17 -3.41
C THR A 57 2.32 -8.98 -1.91
N VAL A 58 3.30 -9.61 -1.26
CA VAL A 58 3.45 -9.59 0.20
C VAL A 58 4.44 -8.48 0.56
N GLY A 59 3.91 -7.35 1.01
CA GLY A 59 4.66 -6.22 1.52
C GLY A 59 4.98 -6.34 3.01
N ARG A 60 6.18 -5.89 3.40
CA ARG A 60 6.53 -5.61 4.80
C ARG A 60 6.44 -4.11 5.04
N CYS A 61 5.41 -3.67 5.76
CA CYS A 61 5.19 -2.24 6.02
C CYS A 61 6.36 -1.64 6.80
N GLY A 62 6.67 -0.39 6.46
CA GLY A 62 7.81 0.33 7.02
C GLY A 62 7.63 0.77 8.46
N GLU A 63 8.64 1.47 8.98
CA GLU A 63 8.50 2.21 10.22
C GLU A 63 7.37 3.24 10.08
N ASN A 64 6.49 3.34 11.08
CA ASN A 64 5.25 4.12 11.04
C ASN A 64 4.26 3.73 9.91
N GLY A 65 4.51 2.63 9.21
CA GLY A 65 3.52 1.94 8.39
C GLY A 65 2.66 0.99 9.21
N VAL A 66 1.43 0.78 8.75
CA VAL A 66 0.51 -0.23 9.28
C VAL A 66 -0.20 -0.93 8.13
N CYS A 67 -0.35 -2.24 8.26
CA CYS A 67 -1.13 -3.01 7.32
C CYS A 67 -2.62 -2.73 7.52
N MET A 68 -3.34 -2.40 6.47
CA MET A 68 -4.75 -2.02 6.52
C MET A 68 -5.56 -2.88 5.55
N TYR A 69 -6.76 -3.28 5.96
CA TYR A 69 -7.74 -3.85 5.05
C TYR A 69 -8.54 -2.74 4.39
N GLU A 70 -8.27 -2.47 3.12
CA GLU A 70 -8.79 -1.29 2.40
C GLU A 70 -10.32 -1.20 2.48
N ARG A 71 -11.01 -2.32 2.24
CA ARG A 71 -12.49 -2.37 2.18
C ARG A 71 -13.19 -1.99 3.48
N LEU A 72 -12.56 -2.21 4.63
CA LEU A 72 -13.16 -1.93 5.94
C LEU A 72 -12.44 -0.80 6.68
N ARG A 73 -11.43 -0.19 6.06
CA ARG A 73 -10.50 0.74 6.69
C ARG A 73 -10.00 0.28 8.06
N LEU A 74 -9.74 -1.02 8.19
CA LEU A 74 -9.38 -1.65 9.44
C LEU A 74 -7.86 -1.79 9.53
N HIS A 75 -7.23 -1.17 10.53
CA HIS A 75 -5.82 -1.40 10.84
C HIS A 75 -5.63 -2.83 11.38
N VAL A 76 -4.63 -3.53 10.85
CA VAL A 76 -4.29 -4.92 11.18
C VAL A 76 -2.80 -5.01 11.53
N PRO A 77 -2.36 -4.44 12.67
CA PRO A 77 -0.94 -4.29 13.01
C PRO A 77 -0.18 -5.63 13.05
N GLN A 78 -0.87 -6.72 13.39
CA GLN A 78 -0.33 -8.07 13.42
C GLN A 78 0.11 -8.59 12.04
N ARG A 79 -0.27 -7.93 10.94
CA ARG A 79 0.13 -8.28 9.57
C ARG A 79 1.18 -7.34 8.99
N ASN A 80 1.77 -6.44 9.77
CA ASN A 80 2.80 -5.51 9.25
C ASN A 80 3.97 -6.21 8.54
N GLU A 81 4.29 -7.45 8.94
CA GLU A 81 5.36 -8.24 8.33
C GLU A 81 4.93 -9.05 7.10
N ARG A 82 3.62 -9.18 6.86
CA ARG A 82 3.03 -9.99 5.79
C ARG A 82 1.71 -9.35 5.31
N CYS A 83 1.80 -8.12 4.80
CA CYS A 83 0.66 -7.39 4.28
C CYS A 83 0.46 -7.76 2.80
N ASP A 84 -0.58 -8.53 2.50
CA ASP A 84 -0.74 -9.18 1.20
C ASP A 84 -1.90 -8.58 0.39
N GLU A 85 -1.54 -7.97 -0.74
CA GLU A 85 -2.45 -7.28 -1.65
C GLU A 85 -3.48 -8.23 -2.28
N ILE A 86 -3.16 -9.52 -2.42
CA ILE A 86 -4.11 -10.53 -2.96
C ILE A 86 -5.34 -10.65 -2.07
N TYR A 87 -5.17 -10.48 -0.75
CA TYR A 87 -6.27 -10.52 0.20
C TYR A 87 -6.86 -9.13 0.46
N GLY A 88 -6.48 -8.10 -0.32
CA GLY A 88 -6.95 -6.72 -0.19
C GLY A 88 -6.33 -5.96 0.99
N TYR A 89 -5.16 -6.39 1.45
CA TYR A 89 -4.38 -5.64 2.44
C TYR A 89 -3.33 -4.78 1.76
N LEU A 90 -3.17 -3.55 2.24
CA LEU A 90 -2.13 -2.65 1.76
C LEU A 90 -1.47 -1.92 2.93
N CYS A 91 -0.21 -1.55 2.76
CA CYS A 91 0.50 -0.74 3.75
C CYS A 91 0.07 0.73 3.62
N VAL A 92 -0.36 1.33 4.73
CA VAL A 92 -0.61 2.77 4.84
C VAL A 92 0.24 3.36 5.94
N CYS A 93 0.57 4.64 5.84
CA CYS A 93 1.19 5.34 6.96
C CYS A 93 0.18 5.56 8.09
N LYS A 94 0.66 5.44 9.34
CA LYS A 94 -0.11 5.83 10.53
C LYS A 94 -0.45 7.32 10.47
N ASN A 95 -1.49 7.72 11.20
CA ASN A 95 -1.84 9.13 11.35
C ASN A 95 -0.63 9.99 11.77
N GLY A 96 -0.50 11.16 11.15
CA GLY A 96 0.66 12.03 11.35
C GLY A 96 1.89 11.67 10.53
N TYR A 97 1.79 10.67 9.65
CA TYR A 97 2.83 10.32 8.68
C TYR A 97 2.27 10.26 7.26
N ASP A 98 3.13 10.54 6.29
CA ASP A 98 2.83 10.50 4.86
C ASP A 98 3.91 9.71 4.10
N GLY A 99 3.52 9.11 2.98
CA GLY A 99 4.37 8.22 2.18
C GLY A 99 3.61 7.05 1.55
N ASP A 100 4.35 6.04 1.11
CA ASP A 100 3.82 4.85 0.40
C ASP A 100 3.49 3.66 1.33
N GLY A 101 3.53 3.86 2.66
CA GLY A 101 3.35 2.79 3.65
C GLY A 101 4.59 1.92 3.91
N PHE A 102 5.59 1.97 3.03
CA PHE A 102 6.91 1.34 3.20
C PHE A 102 7.95 2.34 3.72
N ASN A 103 7.81 3.61 3.33
CA ASN A 103 8.64 4.74 3.71
C ASN A 103 7.73 5.87 4.19
N CYS A 104 7.44 5.87 5.49
CA CYS A 104 6.59 6.88 6.11
C CYS A 104 7.44 7.96 6.78
N THR A 105 7.18 9.21 6.45
CA THR A 105 7.83 10.38 7.05
C THR A 105 6.80 11.24 7.77
N ARG A 106 7.22 12.06 8.74
CA ARG A 106 6.29 12.91 9.48
C ARG A 106 5.52 13.81 8.51
N SER A 107 4.19 13.77 8.60
CA SER A 107 3.32 14.60 7.78
C SER A 107 3.50 16.06 8.14
N VAL A 108 3.59 16.90 7.10
CA VAL A 108 3.59 18.36 7.24
C VAL A 108 2.18 18.94 7.08
N ARG A 109 1.18 18.08 6.89
CA ARG A 109 -0.23 18.44 6.76
C ARG A 109 -1.00 17.96 7.97
N CYS A 110 -1.83 18.83 8.52
CA CYS A 110 -2.73 18.49 9.63
C CYS A 110 -3.88 17.60 9.15
N GLY A 111 -4.50 16.89 10.10
CA GLY A 111 -5.67 16.06 9.82
C GLY A 111 -6.90 16.87 9.45
N GLU A 112 -8.00 16.19 9.14
CA GLU A 112 -9.29 16.85 8.95
C GLU A 112 -9.74 17.57 10.23
N ASN A 113 -10.31 18.76 10.09
CA ASN A 113 -10.73 19.63 11.21
C ASN A 113 -9.59 20.02 12.15
N ALA A 114 -8.41 20.27 11.57
CA ALA A 114 -7.24 20.77 12.26
C ALA A 114 -6.57 21.91 11.48
N VAL A 115 -5.92 22.79 12.22
CA VAL A 115 -5.16 23.93 11.70
C VAL A 115 -3.72 23.85 12.15
N CYS A 116 -2.83 24.38 11.31
CA CYS A 116 -1.43 24.56 11.68
C CYS A 116 -1.23 25.87 12.45
N ILE A 117 -0.57 25.81 13.61
CA ILE A 117 -0.27 26.99 14.44
C ILE A 117 1.21 27.07 14.82
N TYR A 118 1.69 28.30 15.05
CA TYR A 118 3.09 28.57 15.43
C TYR A 118 3.25 28.88 16.92
N GLY A 119 4.20 28.17 17.56
CA GLY A 119 4.64 28.43 18.93
C GLY A 119 3.58 28.16 20.01
N ALA A 120 3.98 28.22 21.29
CA ALA A 120 3.13 27.89 22.44
C ALA A 120 1.94 28.86 22.67
N PHE A 121 1.89 29.99 21.94
CA PHE A 121 0.89 31.05 22.09
C PHE A 121 -0.21 31.01 21.01
N GLY A 122 -0.16 30.07 20.06
CA GLY A 122 -1.24 29.83 19.10
C GLY A 122 -1.46 30.95 18.08
N LEU A 123 -0.40 31.56 17.57
CA LEU A 123 -0.51 32.55 16.49
C LEU A 123 -0.95 31.84 15.20
N TYR A 124 -2.10 32.24 14.65
CA TYR A 124 -2.65 31.72 13.40
C TYR A 124 -1.80 32.19 12.21
N VAL A 125 -1.17 31.26 11.50
CA VAL A 125 -0.32 31.56 10.34
C VAL A 125 -0.98 30.99 9.08
N SER A 126 -1.80 31.80 8.39
CA SER A 126 -2.50 31.41 7.17
C SER A 126 -1.58 31.08 5.99
N SER A 127 -0.31 31.49 6.03
CA SER A 127 0.65 31.34 4.92
C SER A 127 1.49 30.06 4.96
N MET A 128 1.33 29.19 5.97
CA MET A 128 2.21 28.01 6.17
C MET A 128 1.45 26.69 6.42
N ASN A 129 0.14 26.64 6.13
CA ASN A 129 -0.68 25.45 6.32
C ASN A 129 -0.24 24.22 5.49
N GLU A 130 0.66 24.43 4.51
CA GLU A 130 1.26 23.38 3.68
C GLU A 130 2.56 22.78 4.26
N ARG A 131 3.15 23.38 5.31
CA ARG A 131 4.40 22.93 5.94
C ARG A 131 4.36 23.03 7.47
N CYS A 132 3.40 22.34 8.08
CA CYS A 132 3.26 22.25 9.53
C CYS A 132 4.29 21.27 10.13
N ASP A 133 5.52 21.75 10.31
CA ASP A 133 6.61 20.95 10.86
C ASP A 133 6.95 21.35 12.31
N GLU A 134 6.80 20.38 13.23
CA GLU A 134 7.16 20.51 14.64
C GLU A 134 8.61 20.88 14.86
N LYS A 135 9.52 20.41 13.99
CA LYS A 135 10.95 20.78 14.09
C LYS A 135 11.18 22.26 13.81
N SER A 136 10.25 22.89 13.08
CA SER A 136 10.26 24.31 12.73
C SER A 136 9.41 25.15 13.71
N GLY A 137 8.87 24.55 14.77
CA GLY A 137 8.06 25.21 15.79
C GLY A 137 6.56 25.30 15.48
N TYR A 138 6.09 24.59 14.46
CA TYR A 138 4.68 24.52 14.06
C TYR A 138 4.06 23.21 14.52
N TYR A 139 2.83 23.22 15.00
CA TYR A 139 2.13 21.98 15.34
C TYR A 139 0.67 22.06 14.91
N CYS A 140 0.10 20.89 14.67
CA CYS A 140 -1.31 20.76 14.35
C CYS A 140 -2.15 20.85 15.61
N ALA A 141 -3.23 21.63 15.54
CA ALA A 141 -4.22 21.73 16.60
C ALA A 141 -5.62 21.52 16.00
N CYS A 142 -6.46 20.76 16.69
CA CYS A 142 -7.83 20.56 16.26
C CYS A 142 -8.64 21.87 16.32
N ASP A 143 -9.61 22.00 15.42
CA ASP A 143 -10.57 23.09 15.42
C ASP A 143 -11.36 23.16 16.74
N TYR A 144 -12.02 24.30 17.00
CA TYR A 144 -12.67 24.59 18.29
C TYR A 144 -13.63 23.48 18.77
N ASP A 145 -14.42 22.89 17.87
CA ASP A 145 -15.39 21.83 18.18
C ASP A 145 -14.79 20.41 18.19
N TYR A 146 -13.48 20.28 18.01
CA TYR A 146 -12.78 19.01 17.91
C TYR A 146 -11.68 18.89 18.97
N GLU A 147 -11.35 17.65 19.31
CA GLU A 147 -10.28 17.30 20.25
C GLU A 147 -9.41 16.18 19.66
N GLY A 148 -8.14 16.13 20.07
CA GLY A 148 -7.16 15.20 19.53
C GLY A 148 -5.76 15.79 19.46
N ASP A 149 -4.91 15.16 18.65
CA ASP A 149 -3.49 15.52 18.47
C ASP A 149 -3.23 16.43 17.25
N GLY A 150 -4.28 16.91 16.59
CA GLY A 150 -4.18 17.73 15.37
C GLY A 150 -3.97 16.92 14.08
N PHE A 151 -3.64 15.63 14.17
CA PHE A 151 -3.62 14.71 13.02
C PHE A 151 -4.84 13.80 13.00
N ASN A 152 -5.42 13.53 14.16
CA ASN A 152 -6.66 12.80 14.35
C ASN A 152 -7.57 13.60 15.30
N CYS A 153 -8.52 14.31 14.73
CA CYS A 153 -9.44 15.18 15.46
C CYS A 153 -10.85 14.59 15.45
N THR A 154 -11.43 14.42 16.64
CA THR A 154 -12.80 13.91 16.82
C THR A 154 -13.69 15.01 17.38
N LYS A 155 -14.97 15.01 16.98
CA LYS A 155 -15.93 16.02 17.44
C LYS A 155 -16.13 15.88 18.95
N LYS A 156 -15.94 16.97 19.69
CA LYS A 156 -16.22 17.03 21.13
C LYS A 156 -17.67 16.65 21.35
N THR A 157 -17.91 15.55 22.06
CA THR A 157 -19.25 15.22 22.52
C THR A 157 -19.52 16.11 23.72
N ASN A 158 -20.20 17.24 23.51
CA ASN A 158 -20.69 18.07 24.61
C ASN A 158 -21.62 17.24 25.50
N LYS A 159 -21.06 16.50 26.46
CA LYS A 159 -21.76 16.26 27.72
C LYS A 159 -21.68 17.58 28.46
N SER A 160 -22.58 18.51 28.13
CA SER A 160 -22.94 19.54 29.09
C SER A 160 -23.21 18.83 30.41
N PRO A 161 -22.53 19.19 31.51
CA PRO A 161 -23.00 18.79 32.82
C PRO A 161 -24.41 19.38 32.97
N LYS A 162 -25.42 18.51 33.02
CA LYS A 162 -26.74 18.88 33.54
C LYS A 162 -26.62 19.02 35.05
#